data_AF-M9RLG5-F1
#
_entry.id   AF-M9RLG5-F1
#
_cell.length_a   1.000
_cell.length_b   1.000
_cell.length_c   1.000
_cell.angle_alpha   90.00
_cell.angle_beta   90.00
_cell.angle_gamma   90.00
#
_symmetry.space_group_name_H-M   'P 1'
#
loop_
_entity.id
_entity.type
_entity.pdbx_description
1 polymer ?
#
loop_
_entity_poly.entity_id
_entity_poly.type
_entity_poly.pdbx_seq_one_letter_code
_entity_poly.pdbx_strand_id
1 'polypeptide(L)'
;MTTNWRKTTHKGWIDGLADSDYDIAGTLKFYNGRTIGKSKATALLGAYWHKVDRMLFGQAANKGYGVERWCFTEYGSDGQNLHVHFIAKSPITVRPCCAVLNALWANMDTTTADVAHNWITPIQNARAAIGYATKDTRHLGTDLLGEKISHTNAAGIDTGTFDREAQIKRIANRISHRHLTQAYEAMEELLFIGSGVLRLTRLWPE
;
A
#
# COMPACT_ATOMS: atom_id res chain seq x y z
N MET A 1 29.19 19.07 -16.36
CA MET A 1 28.50 17.85 -15.89
C MET A 1 27.01 18.02 -16.12
N THR A 2 26.35 17.06 -16.76
CA THR A 2 24.90 17.12 -17.02
C THR A 2 24.15 16.35 -15.92
N THR A 3 23.28 17.02 -15.18
CA THR A 3 22.49 16.39 -14.11
C THR A 3 21.50 15.38 -14.69
N ASN A 4 21.56 14.12 -14.23
CA ASN A 4 20.56 13.12 -14.57
C ASN A 4 19.35 13.28 -13.63
N TRP A 5 18.36 14.06 -14.05
CA TRP A 5 17.17 14.35 -13.25
C TRP A 5 16.35 13.11 -12.91
N ARG A 6 16.25 12.12 -13.81
CA ARG A 6 15.52 10.87 -13.56
C ARG A 6 16.08 10.11 -12.35
N LYS A 7 17.42 9.95 -12.33
CA LYS A 7 18.13 9.31 -11.21
C LYS A 7 18.06 10.16 -9.94
N THR A 8 18.15 11.48 -10.09
CA THR A 8 18.14 12.43 -8.96
C THR A 8 16.78 12.43 -8.26
N THR A 9 15.68 12.52 -9.00
CA THR A 9 14.32 12.49 -8.46
C THR A 9 14.02 11.17 -7.76
N HIS A 10 14.31 10.04 -8.40
CA HIS A 10 14.09 8.72 -7.79
C HIS A 10 14.92 8.54 -6.52
N LYS A 11 16.19 8.95 -6.53
CA LYS A 11 17.04 8.94 -5.33
C LYS A 11 16.50 9.87 -4.23
N GLY A 12 16.00 11.05 -4.58
CA GLY A 12 15.39 11.98 -3.63
C GLY A 12 14.19 11.39 -2.90
N TRP A 13 13.33 10.67 -3.62
CA TRP A 13 12.23 9.91 -3.01
C TRP A 13 12.71 8.81 -2.07
N ILE A 14 13.73 8.05 -2.48
CA ILE A 14 14.32 7.01 -1.63
C ILE A 14 14.87 7.65 -0.35
N ASP A 15 15.67 8.71 -0.47
CA ASP A 15 16.33 9.33 0.67
C ASP A 15 15.31 10.00 1.61
N GLY A 16 14.30 10.70 1.07
CA GLY A 16 13.29 11.37 1.88
C GLY A 16 12.35 10.43 2.65
N LEU A 17 12.13 9.22 2.15
CA LEU A 17 11.22 8.24 2.78
C LEU A 17 11.98 7.17 3.59
N ALA A 18 13.27 6.93 3.31
CA ALA A 18 14.04 5.86 3.96
C ALA A 18 14.31 6.12 5.44
N ASP A 19 14.39 7.38 5.85
CA ASP A 19 14.61 7.78 7.24
C ASP A 19 13.29 7.94 8.02
N SER A 20 12.16 7.58 7.39
CA SER A 20 10.84 7.57 8.03
C SER A 20 10.53 6.21 8.66
N ASP A 21 9.53 6.18 9.54
CA ASP A 21 8.96 5.01 10.23
C ASP A 21 7.91 4.25 9.40
N TYR A 22 8.01 4.29 8.06
CA TYR A 22 7.20 3.43 7.19
C TYR A 22 7.64 1.97 7.35
N ASP A 23 6.70 1.09 7.67
CA ASP A 23 6.95 -0.32 8.01
C ASP A 23 6.14 -1.30 7.16
N ILE A 24 5.26 -0.81 6.29
CA ILE A 24 4.51 -1.59 5.30
C ILE A 24 4.87 -1.13 3.90
N ALA A 25 5.07 -2.09 3.00
CA ALA A 25 5.11 -1.85 1.56
C ALA A 25 4.08 -2.74 0.86
N GLY A 26 3.46 -2.21 -0.19
CA GLY A 26 2.53 -3.02 -0.96
C GLY A 26 2.23 -2.55 -2.37
N THR A 27 1.47 -3.39 -3.07
CA THR A 27 0.92 -3.18 -4.40
C THR A 27 -0.56 -3.52 -4.39
N LEU A 28 -1.39 -2.54 -4.76
CA LEU A 28 -2.80 -2.73 -5.05
C LEU A 28 -2.93 -3.06 -6.53
N LYS A 29 -3.10 -4.35 -6.84
CA LYS A 29 -3.32 -4.84 -8.20
C LYS A 29 -4.82 -4.97 -8.49
N PHE A 30 -5.20 -4.65 -9.72
CA PHE A 30 -6.49 -5.04 -10.26
C PHE A 30 -6.39 -6.43 -10.89
N TYR A 31 -7.48 -7.20 -10.87
CA TYR A 31 -7.56 -8.49 -11.57
C TYR A 31 -7.16 -8.36 -13.04
N ASN A 32 -7.56 -7.25 -13.67
CA ASN A 32 -7.04 -6.85 -14.97
C ASN A 32 -6.82 -5.33 -15.03
N GLY A 33 -5.60 -4.91 -14.73
CA GLY A 33 -5.20 -3.49 -14.75
C GLY A 33 -5.27 -2.84 -16.14
N ARG A 34 -5.31 -3.64 -17.21
CA ARG A 34 -5.33 -3.16 -18.60
C ARG A 34 -6.71 -2.71 -19.06
N THR A 35 -7.76 -3.31 -18.49
CA THR A 35 -9.14 -3.09 -18.93
C THR A 35 -9.94 -2.26 -17.95
N ILE A 36 -9.44 -2.06 -16.72
CA ILE A 36 -10.14 -1.23 -15.75
C ILE A 36 -10.10 0.25 -16.18
N GLY A 37 -11.29 0.84 -16.33
CA GLY A 37 -11.40 2.26 -16.65
C GLY A 37 -10.82 3.14 -15.54
N LYS A 38 -10.03 4.16 -15.90
CA LYS A 38 -9.36 5.07 -14.97
C LYS A 38 -10.29 5.68 -13.91
N SER A 39 -11.53 6.04 -14.30
CA SER A 39 -12.53 6.57 -13.38
C SER A 39 -12.94 5.54 -12.32
N LYS A 40 -13.24 4.29 -12.73
CA LYS A 40 -13.55 3.18 -11.82
C LYS A 40 -12.37 2.88 -10.90
N ALA A 41 -11.16 2.78 -11.45
CA ALA A 41 -9.95 2.53 -10.67
C ALA A 41 -9.72 3.60 -9.60
N THR A 42 -9.84 4.88 -9.98
CA THR A 42 -9.71 6.02 -9.06
C THR A 42 -10.74 5.96 -7.94
N ALA A 43 -12.00 5.66 -8.28
CA ALA A 43 -13.07 5.52 -7.29
C ALA A 43 -12.81 4.36 -6.32
N LEU A 44 -12.39 3.20 -6.84
CA LEU A 44 -12.08 2.02 -6.02
C LEU A 44 -10.90 2.25 -5.08
N LEU A 45 -9.80 2.83 -5.56
CA LEU A 45 -8.63 3.12 -4.74
C LEU A 45 -8.95 4.14 -3.63
N GLY A 46 -9.68 5.21 -3.95
CA GLY A 46 -10.14 6.17 -2.95
C GLY A 46 -11.08 5.53 -1.92
N ALA A 47 -12.03 4.71 -2.38
CA ALA A 47 -12.96 4.01 -1.49
C ALA A 47 -12.28 2.96 -0.61
N TYR A 48 -11.25 2.28 -1.13
CA TYR A 48 -10.43 1.34 -0.38
C TYR A 48 -9.77 2.04 0.81
N TRP A 49 -9.01 3.10 0.54
CA TRP A 49 -8.32 3.83 1.59
C TRP A 49 -9.27 4.49 2.58
N HIS A 50 -10.39 5.04 2.11
CA HIS A 50 -11.43 5.54 3.01
C HIS A 50 -11.97 4.43 3.93
N LYS A 51 -12.21 3.22 3.40
CA LYS A 51 -12.66 2.07 4.22
C LYS A 51 -11.59 1.63 5.21
N VAL A 52 -10.30 1.61 4.82
CA VAL A 52 -9.16 1.36 5.72
C VAL A 52 -9.18 2.35 6.87
N ASP A 53 -9.20 3.66 6.57
CA ASP A 53 -9.14 4.72 7.58
C ASP A 53 -10.35 4.64 8.53
N ARG A 54 -11.56 4.42 8.00
CA ARG A 54 -12.78 4.22 8.81
C ARG A 54 -12.74 2.96 9.66
N MET A 55 -12.04 1.92 9.22
CA MET A 55 -11.94 0.65 9.97
C MET A 55 -11.00 0.81 11.15
N LEU A 56 -9.85 1.46 10.93
CA LEU A 56 -8.81 1.61 11.93
C LEU A 56 -9.12 2.75 12.91
N PHE A 57 -9.69 3.86 12.45
CA PHE A 57 -9.89 5.08 13.26
C PHE A 57 -11.36 5.44 13.54
N GLY A 58 -12.32 4.71 12.95
CA GLY A 58 -13.75 4.98 13.16
C GLY A 58 -14.15 6.40 12.72
N GLN A 59 -14.83 7.14 13.61
CA GLN A 59 -15.27 8.51 13.32
C GLN A 59 -14.13 9.52 13.28
N ALA A 60 -12.95 9.20 13.86
CA ALA A 60 -11.81 10.10 13.80
C ALA A 60 -11.28 10.28 12.36
N ALA A 61 -11.55 9.33 11.46
CA ALA A 61 -11.22 9.50 10.04
C ALA A 61 -11.91 10.71 9.40
N ASN A 62 -13.08 11.12 9.89
CA ASN A 62 -13.76 12.34 9.43
C ASN A 62 -13.03 13.62 9.88
N LYS A 63 -12.12 13.51 10.85
CA LYS A 63 -11.28 14.59 11.37
C LYS A 63 -9.87 14.57 10.80
N GLY A 64 -9.64 13.80 9.73
CA GLY A 64 -8.34 13.71 9.04
C GLY A 64 -7.40 12.64 9.59
N TYR A 65 -7.84 11.77 10.51
CA TYR A 65 -7.03 10.62 10.94
C TYR A 65 -7.03 9.54 9.84
N GLY A 66 -5.84 9.11 9.43
CA GLY A 66 -5.69 8.06 8.45
C GLY A 66 -4.38 7.31 8.60
N VAL A 67 -4.28 6.19 7.88
CA VAL A 67 -3.02 5.48 7.71
C VAL A 67 -2.10 6.39 6.92
N GLU A 68 -1.00 6.82 7.53
CA GLU A 68 0.01 7.60 6.82
C GLU A 68 0.61 6.75 5.70
N ARG A 69 0.56 7.27 4.48
CA ARG A 69 0.91 6.51 3.29
C ARG A 69 1.31 7.41 2.14
N TRP A 70 2.21 6.89 1.32
CA TRP A 70 2.50 7.42 -0.01
C TRP A 70 2.16 6.37 -1.04
N CYS A 71 1.44 6.79 -2.07
CA CYS A 71 0.98 5.95 -3.16
C CYS A 71 1.57 6.43 -4.50
N PHE A 72 1.94 5.48 -5.34
CA PHE A 72 2.62 5.70 -6.62
C PHE A 72 1.98 4.80 -7.69
N THR A 73 1.43 5.42 -8.72
CA THR A 73 0.80 4.74 -9.85
C THR A 73 1.86 4.21 -10.81
N GLU A 74 1.69 2.96 -11.25
CA GLU A 74 2.45 2.34 -12.34
C GLU A 74 1.48 1.76 -13.39
N TYR A 75 1.91 1.76 -14.65
CA TYR A 75 1.14 1.26 -15.79
C TYR A 75 1.78 0.03 -16.47
N GLY A 76 2.72 -0.64 -15.79
CA GLY A 76 3.51 -1.74 -16.33
C GLY A 76 4.39 -1.33 -17.52
N SER A 77 5.13 -2.29 -18.08
CA SER A 77 6.10 -2.04 -19.14
C SER A 77 5.48 -1.63 -20.49
N ASP A 78 4.21 -1.94 -20.72
CA ASP A 78 3.47 -1.52 -21.93
C ASP A 78 2.56 -0.31 -21.72
N GLY A 79 2.57 0.29 -20.52
CA GLY A 79 1.83 1.51 -20.22
C GLY A 79 0.32 1.33 -20.11
N GLN A 80 -0.18 0.10 -19.99
CA GLN A 80 -1.62 -0.17 -19.82
C GLN A 80 -1.97 -0.86 -18.51
N ASN A 81 -1.06 -1.62 -17.91
CA ASN A 81 -1.35 -2.40 -16.70
C ASN A 81 -1.33 -1.52 -15.44
N LEU A 82 -2.47 -0.92 -15.10
CA LEU A 82 -2.59 -0.08 -13.91
C LEU A 82 -2.44 -0.91 -12.61
N HIS A 83 -1.48 -0.53 -11.77
CA HIS A 83 -1.42 -0.90 -10.35
C HIS A 83 -0.83 0.24 -9.52
N VAL A 84 -1.04 0.21 -8.21
CA VAL A 84 -0.53 1.25 -7.30
C VAL A 84 0.41 0.62 -6.30
N HIS A 85 1.65 1.10 -6.27
CA HIS A 85 2.57 0.83 -5.18
C HIS A 85 2.34 1.80 -4.03
N PHE A 86 2.55 1.33 -2.80
CA PHE A 86 2.49 2.22 -1.65
C PHE A 86 3.49 1.80 -0.57
N ILE A 87 3.82 2.79 0.26
CA ILE A 87 4.41 2.56 1.58
C ILE A 87 3.49 3.17 2.62
N ALA A 88 3.39 2.55 3.80
CA ALA A 88 2.48 2.97 4.85
C ALA A 88 3.07 2.71 6.24
N LYS A 89 2.57 3.46 7.23
CA LYS A 89 2.87 3.26 8.65
C LYS A 89 1.74 2.48 9.30
N SER A 90 2.08 1.38 9.96
CA SER A 90 1.08 0.56 10.64
C SER A 90 0.57 1.26 11.91
N PRO A 91 -0.75 1.52 12.05
CA PRO A 91 -1.31 2.09 13.28
C PRO A 91 -1.61 1.02 14.35
N ILE A 92 -1.36 -0.24 14.02
CA ILE A 92 -1.43 -1.43 14.86
C ILE A 92 -0.21 -2.29 14.53
N THR A 93 0.00 -3.40 15.24
CA THR A 93 1.10 -4.34 14.91
C THR A 93 1.16 -4.63 13.39
N VAL A 94 2.36 -4.46 12.81
CA VAL A 94 2.59 -4.43 11.36
C VAL A 94 2.00 -5.61 10.60
N ARG A 95 2.22 -6.85 11.07
CA ARG A 95 1.72 -8.08 10.41
C ARG A 95 0.19 -8.15 10.40
N PRO A 96 -0.52 -7.99 11.54
CA PRO A 96 -1.97 -7.82 11.54
C PRO A 96 -2.47 -6.69 10.64
N CYS A 97 -1.77 -5.54 10.59
CA CYS A 97 -2.14 -4.45 9.70
C CYS A 97 -2.07 -4.87 8.22
N CYS A 98 -0.98 -5.50 7.78
CA CYS A 98 -0.85 -6.03 6.42
C CYS A 98 -1.96 -7.03 6.08
N ALA A 99 -2.29 -7.94 6.99
CA ALA A 99 -3.39 -8.90 6.79
C ALA A 99 -4.74 -8.20 6.61
N VAL A 100 -5.03 -7.17 7.42
CA VAL A 100 -6.23 -6.34 7.29
C VAL A 100 -6.28 -5.62 5.94
N LEU A 101 -5.16 -5.03 5.51
CA LEU A 101 -5.06 -4.32 4.23
C LEU A 101 -5.26 -5.26 3.03
N ASN A 102 -4.63 -6.45 3.06
CA ASN A 102 -4.78 -7.48 2.02
C ASN A 102 -6.22 -7.99 1.94
N ALA A 103 -6.79 -8.39 3.09
CA ALA A 103 -8.14 -8.94 3.15
C ALA A 103 -9.19 -7.92 2.67
N LEU A 104 -9.02 -6.64 3.03
CA LEU A 104 -9.96 -5.60 2.61
C LEU A 104 -9.88 -5.35 1.10
N TRP A 105 -8.67 -5.29 0.51
CA TRP A 105 -8.53 -5.05 -0.92
C TRP A 105 -9.10 -6.23 -1.72
N ALA A 106 -8.75 -7.46 -1.34
CA ALA A 106 -9.24 -8.67 -2.01
C ALA A 106 -10.76 -8.83 -1.99
N ASN A 107 -11.44 -8.23 -1.00
CA ASN A 107 -12.90 -8.30 -0.85
C ASN A 107 -13.60 -6.99 -1.25
N MET A 108 -12.91 -6.10 -1.99
CA MET A 108 -13.42 -4.77 -2.30
C MET A 108 -14.37 -4.76 -3.51
N ASP A 109 -13.99 -5.41 -4.60
CA ASP A 109 -14.75 -5.47 -5.86
C ASP A 109 -14.30 -6.70 -6.68
N THR A 110 -15.11 -7.16 -7.63
CA THR A 110 -14.69 -8.29 -8.50
C THR A 110 -13.52 -7.94 -9.42
N THR A 111 -13.19 -6.65 -9.57
CA THR A 111 -12.04 -6.18 -10.35
C THR A 111 -10.76 -5.99 -9.53
N THR A 112 -10.80 -6.14 -8.20
CA THR A 112 -9.58 -6.15 -7.38
C THR A 112 -8.95 -7.54 -7.37
N ALA A 113 -7.62 -7.60 -7.30
CA ALA A 113 -6.92 -8.87 -7.21
C ALA A 113 -7.19 -9.56 -5.86
N ASP A 114 -7.18 -10.90 -5.86
CA ASP A 114 -7.37 -11.70 -4.65
C ASP A 114 -6.14 -11.69 -3.73
N VAL A 115 -6.26 -12.30 -2.55
CA VAL A 115 -5.18 -12.35 -1.55
C VAL A 115 -3.89 -13.02 -2.05
N ALA A 116 -3.97 -13.94 -3.01
CA ALA A 116 -2.79 -14.64 -3.54
C ALA A 116 -1.99 -13.78 -4.53
N HIS A 117 -2.63 -12.80 -5.14
CA HIS A 117 -2.03 -11.90 -6.12
C HIS A 117 -1.77 -10.48 -5.58
N ASN A 118 -2.18 -10.22 -4.34
CA ASN A 118 -1.88 -8.98 -3.62
C ASN A 118 -0.54 -9.11 -2.89
N TRP A 119 0.26 -8.05 -2.97
CA TRP A 119 1.47 -7.93 -2.17
C TRP A 119 1.32 -6.78 -1.19
N ILE A 120 0.97 -7.06 0.06
CA ILE A 120 1.08 -6.07 1.14
C ILE A 120 1.79 -6.76 2.29
N THR A 121 3.01 -6.31 2.61
CA THR A 121 3.92 -7.02 3.51
C THR A 121 4.67 -6.05 4.42
N PRO A 122 5.15 -6.50 5.59
CA PRO A 122 6.10 -5.75 6.40
C PRO A 122 7.41 -5.51 5.62
N ILE A 123 7.93 -4.29 5.72
CA ILE A 123 9.21 -3.91 5.11
C ILE A 123 10.35 -4.70 5.75
N GLN A 124 11.10 -5.45 4.93
CA GLN A 124 12.33 -6.13 5.34
C GLN A 124 13.58 -5.28 5.08
N ASN A 125 13.54 -4.43 4.05
CA ASN A 125 14.59 -3.49 3.70
C ASN A 125 13.95 -2.19 3.18
N ALA A 126 13.99 -1.14 4.00
CA ALA A 126 13.29 0.12 3.73
C ALA A 126 13.72 0.73 2.39
N ARG A 127 15.03 0.90 2.16
CA ARG A 127 15.53 1.52 0.93
C ARG A 127 15.17 0.72 -0.32
N ALA A 128 15.21 -0.61 -0.26
CA ALA A 128 14.81 -1.45 -1.39
C ALA A 128 13.30 -1.36 -1.66
N ALA A 129 12.47 -1.44 -0.61
CA ALA A 129 11.02 -1.36 -0.73
C ALA A 129 10.56 0.00 -1.28
N ILE A 130 11.12 1.10 -0.75
CA ILE A 130 10.84 2.46 -1.21
C ILE A 130 11.37 2.66 -2.63
N GLY A 131 12.59 2.20 -2.91
CA GLY A 131 13.17 2.28 -4.25
C GLY A 131 12.31 1.58 -5.29
N TYR A 132 11.71 0.46 -4.92
CA TYR A 132 10.74 -0.22 -5.76
C TYR A 132 9.43 0.56 -5.90
N ALA A 133 8.80 0.95 -4.77
CA ALA A 133 7.50 1.64 -4.79
C ALA A 133 7.54 2.97 -5.56
N THR A 134 8.67 3.67 -5.53
CA THR A 134 8.84 4.98 -6.16
C THR A 134 9.48 4.92 -7.55
N LYS A 135 9.71 3.73 -8.12
CA LYS A 135 10.52 3.56 -9.34
C LYS A 135 9.99 4.37 -10.53
N ASP A 136 8.68 4.56 -10.63
CA ASP A 136 8.05 5.27 -11.75
C ASP A 136 8.18 6.80 -11.66
N THR A 137 8.55 7.34 -10.50
CA THR A 137 8.85 8.78 -10.34
C THR A 137 10.00 9.25 -11.23
N ARG A 138 10.87 8.33 -11.68
CA ARG A 138 11.96 8.61 -12.64
C ARG A 138 11.46 9.12 -14.00
N HIS A 139 10.18 8.89 -14.32
CA HIS A 139 9.57 9.36 -15.56
C HIS A 139 9.16 10.83 -15.49
N LEU A 140 9.25 11.46 -14.31
CA LEU A 140 8.98 12.89 -14.07
C LEU A 140 7.57 13.34 -14.50
N GLY A 141 6.62 12.41 -14.53
CA GLY A 141 5.21 12.70 -14.76
C GLY A 141 4.49 13.06 -13.46
N THR A 142 3.39 13.80 -13.59
CA THR A 142 2.51 14.11 -12.44
C THR A 142 1.60 12.92 -12.14
N ASP A 143 1.80 12.30 -10.97
CA ASP A 143 0.96 11.21 -10.49
C ASP A 143 -0.23 11.73 -9.66
N LEU A 144 -1.22 12.30 -10.36
CA LEU A 144 -2.43 12.85 -9.72
C LEU A 144 -3.24 11.80 -8.96
N LEU A 145 -3.18 10.53 -9.38
CA LEU A 145 -3.90 9.46 -8.71
C LEU A 145 -3.19 9.09 -7.40
N GLY A 146 -1.88 8.86 -7.45
CA GLY A 146 -1.06 8.57 -6.27
C GLY A 146 -1.11 9.69 -5.25
N GLU A 147 -1.01 10.95 -5.68
CA GLU A 147 -1.17 12.13 -4.83
C GLU A 147 -2.54 12.14 -4.13
N LYS A 148 -3.62 11.93 -4.89
CA LYS A 148 -5.00 11.95 -4.36
C LYS A 148 -5.25 10.89 -3.28
N ILE A 149 -4.61 9.73 -3.37
CA ILE A 149 -4.83 8.62 -2.44
C ILE A 149 -3.74 8.47 -1.38
N SER A 150 -2.69 9.31 -1.45
CA SER A 150 -1.71 9.47 -0.38
C SER A 150 -2.32 10.21 0.81
N HIS A 151 -1.75 10.03 1.99
CA HIS A 151 -2.23 10.68 3.21
C HIS A 151 -1.10 10.91 4.20
N THR A 152 -1.03 12.11 4.76
CA THR A 152 -0.16 12.46 5.88
C THR A 152 -1.04 13.05 6.97
N ASN A 153 -0.88 12.59 8.21
CA ASN A 153 -1.63 13.18 9.31
C ASN A 153 -1.08 14.58 9.63
N ALA A 154 -1.92 15.41 10.26
CA ALA A 154 -1.45 16.66 10.82
C ALA A 154 -0.39 16.40 11.91
N ALA A 155 0.56 17.32 12.06
CA ALA A 155 1.61 17.20 13.07
C ALA A 155 1.03 16.98 14.49
N GLY A 156 1.61 16.05 15.25
CA GLY A 156 1.20 15.74 16.62
C GLY A 156 0.05 14.74 16.76
N ILE A 157 -0.48 14.21 15.65
CA ILE A 157 -1.42 13.08 15.71
C ILE A 157 -0.67 11.80 16.08
N ASP A 158 -1.00 11.23 17.24
CA ASP A 158 -0.58 9.88 17.64
C ASP A 158 -1.67 8.86 17.26
N THR A 159 -1.36 7.98 16.32
CA THR A 159 -2.28 6.92 15.87
C THR A 159 -2.28 5.71 16.81
N GLY A 160 -1.28 5.58 17.69
CA GLY A 160 -1.12 4.47 18.63
C GLY A 160 -1.99 4.55 19.88
N THR A 161 -2.61 5.71 20.15
CA THR A 161 -3.46 5.95 21.32
C THR A 161 -4.94 5.62 21.10
N PHE A 162 -5.30 5.07 19.94
CA PHE A 162 -6.69 4.71 19.66
C PHE A 162 -7.19 3.54 20.52
N ASP A 163 -8.48 3.58 20.84
CA ASP A 163 -9.19 2.49 21.54
C ASP A 163 -9.06 1.17 20.76
N ARG A 164 -8.22 0.28 21.30
CA ARG A 164 -7.88 -1.02 20.73
C ARG A 164 -9.09 -1.94 20.66
N GLU A 165 -9.96 -1.92 21.66
CA GLU A 165 -11.13 -2.80 21.70
C GLU A 165 -12.14 -2.38 20.64
N ALA A 166 -12.42 -1.08 20.54
CA ALA A 166 -13.29 -0.55 19.50
C ALA A 166 -12.71 -0.80 18.10
N GLN A 167 -11.39 -0.73 17.94
CA GLN A 167 -10.71 -1.02 16.67
C GLN A 167 -10.83 -2.50 16.28
N ILE A 168 -10.56 -3.42 17.21
CA ILE A 168 -10.73 -4.87 16.99
C ILE A 168 -12.18 -5.17 16.60
N LYS A 169 -13.16 -4.61 17.31
CA LYS A 169 -14.60 -4.76 16.99
C LYS A 169 -14.92 -4.29 15.56
N ARG A 170 -14.39 -3.14 15.13
CA ARG A 170 -14.61 -2.63 13.76
C ARG A 170 -14.00 -3.55 12.70
N ILE A 171 -12.82 -4.10 12.94
CA ILE A 171 -12.17 -5.06 12.04
C ILE A 171 -13.01 -6.33 11.95
N ALA A 172 -13.37 -6.93 13.08
CA ALA A 172 -14.15 -8.16 13.15
C ALA A 172 -15.56 -8.03 12.52
N ASN A 173 -16.17 -6.84 12.59
CA ASN A 173 -17.46 -6.57 11.96
C ASN A 173 -17.39 -6.42 10.44
N ARG A 174 -16.19 -6.25 9.86
CA ARG A 174 -16.02 -5.99 8.41
C ARG A 174 -15.28 -7.10 7.67
N ILE A 175 -14.40 -7.83 8.36
CA ILE A 175 -13.58 -8.88 7.79
C ILE A 175 -13.80 -10.13 8.62
N SER A 176 -14.25 -11.21 7.97
CA SER A 176 -14.42 -12.49 8.63
C SER A 176 -13.08 -13.01 9.13
N HIS A 177 -13.08 -13.76 10.23
CA HIS A 177 -11.87 -14.39 10.75
C HIS A 177 -11.17 -15.23 9.68
N ARG A 178 -11.94 -16.01 8.90
CA ARG A 178 -11.42 -16.80 7.78
C ARG A 178 -10.65 -15.95 6.76
N HIS A 179 -11.22 -14.84 6.30
CA HIS A 179 -10.56 -13.99 5.31
C HIS A 179 -9.30 -13.32 5.87
N LEU A 180 -9.33 -12.93 7.15
CA LEU A 180 -8.16 -12.35 7.81
C LEU A 180 -7.03 -13.38 7.95
N THR A 181 -7.35 -14.62 8.32
CA THR A 181 -6.39 -15.72 8.40
C THR A 181 -5.79 -16.03 7.02
N GLN A 182 -6.61 -16.15 5.98
CA GLN A 182 -6.13 -16.38 4.61
C GLN A 182 -5.19 -15.26 4.13
N ALA A 183 -5.52 -14.00 4.41
CA ALA A 183 -4.66 -12.87 4.07
C ALA A 183 -3.34 -12.85 4.87
N TYR A 184 -3.38 -13.29 6.13
CA TYR A 184 -2.19 -13.42 6.95
C TYR A 184 -1.27 -14.54 6.42
N GLU A 185 -1.82 -15.72 6.15
CA GLU A 185 -1.07 -16.86 5.60
C GLU A 185 -0.44 -16.53 4.24
N ALA A 186 -1.20 -15.93 3.32
CA ALA A 186 -0.67 -15.49 2.03
C ALA A 186 0.49 -14.49 2.20
N MET A 187 0.37 -13.53 3.13
CA MET A 187 1.46 -12.60 3.43
C MET A 187 2.72 -13.33 3.97
N GLU A 188 2.56 -14.31 4.88
CA GLU A 188 3.68 -15.09 5.42
C GLU A 188 4.37 -15.93 4.34
N GLU A 189 3.61 -16.55 3.44
CA GLU A 189 4.15 -17.29 2.30
C GLU A 189 5.00 -16.38 1.41
N LEU A 190 4.54 -15.16 1.15
CA LEU A 190 5.28 -14.17 0.36
C LEU A 190 6.58 -13.74 1.04
N LEU A 191 6.57 -13.57 2.37
CA LEU A 191 7.78 -13.29 3.13
C LEU A 191 8.76 -14.46 3.08
N PHE A 192 8.26 -15.70 3.20
CA PHE A 192 9.08 -16.90 3.13
C PHE A 192 9.74 -17.04 1.76
N ILE A 193 8.97 -16.93 0.67
CA ILE A 193 9.46 -16.96 -0.71
C ILE A 193 10.48 -15.83 -0.95
N GLY A 194 10.25 -14.64 -0.39
CA GLY A 194 11.18 -13.51 -0.49
C GLY A 194 12.48 -13.66 0.29
N SER A 195 12.48 -14.46 1.35
CA SER A 195 13.65 -14.74 2.20
C SER A 195 14.49 -15.93 1.70
N GLY A 196 13.92 -16.81 0.89
CA GLY A 196 14.60 -17.96 0.29
C GLY A 196 15.23 -17.61 -1.06
N VAL A 197 16.56 -17.39 -1.07
CA VAL A 197 17.41 -17.33 -2.27
C VAL A 197 17.15 -16.13 -3.20
N LEU A 198 18.04 -15.13 -3.10
CA LEU A 198 18.46 -14.23 -4.19
C LEU A 198 17.35 -13.82 -5.18
N ARG A 199 16.51 -12.81 -4.85
CA ARG A 199 15.78 -11.99 -5.84
C ARG A 199 15.03 -10.79 -5.23
N LEU A 200 15.74 -9.93 -4.50
CA LEU A 200 15.22 -8.60 -4.13
C LEU A 200 14.95 -7.67 -5.33
N THR A 201 15.20 -8.12 -6.57
CA THR A 201 14.95 -7.37 -7.82
C THR A 201 14.00 -8.05 -8.80
N ARG A 202 13.44 -9.24 -8.51
CA ARG A 202 12.46 -9.92 -9.42
C ARG A 202 11.16 -10.37 -8.74
N LEU A 203 10.94 -10.06 -7.47
CA LEU A 203 9.76 -10.54 -6.73
C LEU A 203 8.55 -9.62 -6.77
N TRP A 204 8.64 -8.50 -7.48
CA TRP A 204 7.47 -7.70 -7.84
C TRP A 204 7.33 -7.83 -9.37
N PRO A 205 6.37 -8.61 -9.87
CA PRO A 205 6.12 -8.74 -11.28
C PRO A 205 5.54 -7.44 -11.81
N GLU A 206 6.12 -7.03 -12.93
CA GLU A 206 5.62 -6.04 -13.88
C GLU A 206 4.16 -6.32 -14.30
#